data_AF-W4PF29-F1
#
_entry.id   AF-W4PF29-F1
#
_cell.length_a   1.000
_cell.length_b   1.000
_cell.length_c   1.000
_cell.angle_alpha   90.00
_cell.angle_beta   90.00
_cell.angle_gamma   90.00
#
_symmetry.space_group_name_H-M   'P 1'
#
loop_
_entity.id
_entity.type
_entity.pdbx_description
1 polymer ?
#
loop_
_entity_poly.entity_id
_entity_poly.type
_entity_poly.pdbx_seq_one_letter_code
_entity_poly.pdbx_strand_id
1 'polypeptide(L)'
;MANPNASFNRDYLHSPGTIFVVNQQPYDSKYILTSLGFLRRMLDYSTEVSAIELKLKPEANTSTVQAKIEQMLGEEFLVQDRYQQQADVFRIMEIEKLISYLFLTFILAVACFNVIGSLSMLILDKKDDVVTLRSLGADDKLIARIFLFEGRLITVSGAVTGVVLGLLLCFIQQKFGLISLGEGTGAFVVDAYPVSVHAWDVALIFITVLTVGFLSVWYPVRYLSKRLL
;
A
#
# COMPACT_ATOMS: atom_id res chain seq x y z
N MET A 1 52.95 22.23 25.73
CA MET A 1 52.21 21.01 25.37
C MET A 1 50.75 21.41 25.18
N ALA A 2 50.26 21.45 23.94
CA ALA A 2 48.86 21.77 23.69
C ALA A 2 48.00 20.64 24.27
N ASN A 3 47.13 20.96 25.23
CA ASN A 3 46.19 19.99 25.82
C ASN A 3 44.89 20.04 25.00
N PRO A 4 44.59 19.03 24.17
CA PRO A 4 43.40 19.03 23.32
C PRO A 4 42.10 19.08 24.13
N ASN A 5 42.12 18.68 25.41
CA ASN A 5 40.94 18.75 26.27
C ASN A 5 40.55 20.16 26.68
N ALA A 6 41.46 21.14 26.61
CA ALA A 6 41.17 22.54 26.94
C ALA A 6 40.45 23.30 25.81
N SER A 7 40.34 22.71 24.62
CA SER A 7 39.68 23.31 23.45
C SER A 7 38.18 23.00 23.38
N PHE A 8 37.65 22.13 24.25
CA PHE A 8 36.24 21.80 24.29
C PHE A 8 35.52 22.64 25.34
N ASN A 9 34.47 23.34 24.93
CA ASN A 9 33.56 24.03 25.83
C ASN A 9 32.71 22.98 26.58
N ARG A 10 32.59 23.11 27.91
CA ARG A 10 31.89 22.16 28.78
C ARG A 10 30.96 22.93 29.71
N ASP A 11 29.70 22.53 29.75
CA ASP A 11 28.70 23.08 30.65
C ASP A 11 27.81 21.95 31.20
N TYR A 12 27.15 22.19 32.33
CA TYR A 12 26.32 21.20 33.01
C TYR A 12 24.85 21.41 32.69
N LEU A 13 24.17 20.35 32.25
CA LEU A 13 22.73 20.33 32.08
C LEU A 13 22.07 19.55 33.22
N HIS A 14 21.19 20.21 33.98
CA HIS A 14 20.37 19.52 34.98
C HIS A 14 19.22 18.80 34.27
N SER A 15 19.23 17.46 34.31
CA SER A 15 18.13 16.67 33.78
C SER A 15 16.89 16.83 34.66
N PRO A 16 15.71 17.13 34.08
CA PRO A 16 14.44 17.20 34.82
C PRO A 16 13.95 15.83 35.32
N GLY A 17 14.69 14.74 35.05
CA GLY A 17 14.30 13.37 35.42
C GLY A 17 13.25 12.76 34.48
N THR A 18 12.90 13.42 33.38
CA THR A 18 11.96 12.93 32.36
C THR A 18 12.69 12.48 31.10
N ILE A 19 12.28 11.34 30.54
CA ILE A 19 12.81 10.81 29.28
C ILE A 19 11.73 10.97 28.21
N PHE A 20 12.07 11.62 27.11
CA PHE A 20 11.22 11.68 25.93
C PHE A 20 11.53 10.48 25.03
N VAL A 21 10.52 9.71 24.67
CA VAL A 21 10.65 8.48 23.88
C VAL A 21 9.63 8.52 22.75
N VAL A 22 10.12 8.38 21.51
CA VAL A 22 9.31 8.27 20.29
C VAL A 22 9.07 6.80 19.92
N ASN A 23 9.73 5.87 20.61
CA ASN A 23 9.69 4.42 20.39
C ASN A 23 10.14 4.06 18.97
N GLN A 24 11.15 4.77 18.50
CA GLN A 24 11.81 4.54 17.22
C GLN A 24 13.31 4.68 17.45
N GLN A 25 14.01 3.54 17.40
CA GLN A 25 15.45 3.43 17.68
C GLN A 25 16.33 4.52 17.02
N PRO A 26 16.14 4.89 15.72
CA PRO A 26 16.97 5.92 15.11
C PRO A 26 16.77 7.33 15.67
N TYR A 27 15.62 7.63 16.30
CA TYR A 27 15.38 8.92 16.95
C TYR A 27 15.83 8.88 18.41
N ASP A 28 15.43 7.84 19.15
CA ASP A 28 15.68 7.76 20.59
C ASP A 28 17.19 7.60 20.93
N SER A 29 17.99 7.03 20.01
CA SER A 29 19.43 6.87 20.21
C SER A 29 20.30 8.04 19.74
N LYS A 30 19.75 8.98 18.95
CA LYS A 30 20.54 10.02 18.28
C LYS A 30 20.30 11.43 18.80
N TYR A 31 19.16 11.70 19.44
CA TYR A 31 18.78 13.05 19.83
C TYR A 31 18.85 13.27 21.33
N ILE A 32 19.39 14.43 21.72
CA ILE A 32 19.29 14.98 23.07
C ILE A 32 18.55 16.31 22.95
N LEU A 33 17.43 16.44 23.65
CA LEU A 33 16.61 17.65 23.64
C LEU A 33 17.05 18.59 24.78
N THR A 34 17.38 19.83 24.44
CA THR A 34 17.77 20.87 25.40
C THR A 34 17.34 22.25 24.93
N SER A 35 17.49 23.26 25.80
CA SER A 35 17.17 24.64 25.47
C SER A 35 18.14 25.21 24.41
N LEU A 36 17.61 26.00 23.48
CA LEU A 36 18.41 26.66 22.44
C LEU A 36 19.48 27.59 23.02
N GLY A 37 19.16 28.30 24.11
CA GLY A 37 20.11 29.21 24.77
C GLY A 37 21.32 28.49 25.35
N PHE A 38 21.13 27.29 25.92
CA PHE A 38 22.24 26.46 26.41
C PHE A 38 23.14 26.00 25.26
N LEU A 39 22.55 25.43 24.20
CA LEU A 39 23.29 24.97 23.02
C LEU A 39 24.08 26.09 22.35
N ARG A 40 23.50 27.29 22.23
CA ARG A 40 24.20 28.46 21.67
C ARG A 40 25.43 28.84 22.49
N ARG A 41 25.34 28.88 23.82
CA ARG A 41 26.52 29.15 24.68
C ARG A 41 27.57 28.05 24.59
N MET A 42 27.14 26.79 24.48
CA MET A 42 28.05 25.64 24.41
C MET A 42 28.80 25.55 23.08
N LEU A 43 28.16 25.96 21.98
CA LEU A 43 28.71 25.95 20.62
C LEU A 43 29.33 27.30 20.20
N ASP A 44 29.39 28.28 21.12
CA ASP A 44 29.84 29.65 20.87
C ASP A 44 29.07 30.36 19.74
N TYR A 45 27.77 30.09 19.62
CA TYR A 45 26.84 30.78 18.70
C TYR A 45 26.17 31.97 19.38
N SER A 46 26.01 33.05 18.64
CA SER A 46 25.40 34.29 19.10
C SER A 46 23.89 34.30 18.79
N THR A 47 23.56 34.14 17.51
CA THR A 47 22.19 34.24 16.96
C THR A 47 21.90 33.16 15.92
N GLU A 48 22.93 32.44 15.49
CA GLU A 48 22.90 31.42 14.46
C GLU A 48 22.05 30.21 14.88
N VAL A 49 21.46 29.57 13.87
CA VAL A 49 20.72 28.30 13.97
C VAL A 49 21.05 27.44 12.76
N SER A 50 21.17 26.13 12.95
CA SER A 50 21.48 25.21 11.85
C SER A 50 20.28 24.92 10.96
N ALA A 51 19.08 24.88 11.53
CA ALA A 51 17.82 24.64 10.81
C ALA A 51 16.65 25.30 11.53
N ILE A 52 15.60 25.62 10.77
CA ILE A 52 14.33 26.12 11.28
C ILE A 52 13.24 25.16 10.80
N GLU A 53 12.54 24.55 11.75
CA GLU A 53 11.40 23.70 11.45
C GLU A 53 10.10 24.51 11.48
N LEU A 54 9.31 24.40 10.42
CA LEU A 54 8.04 25.10 10.28
C LEU A 54 6.89 24.09 10.25
N LYS A 55 6.00 24.17 11.25
CA LYS A 55 4.77 23.37 11.25
C LYS A 55 3.68 24.13 10.51
N LEU A 56 3.25 23.58 9.37
CA LEU A 56 2.16 24.14 8.60
C LEU A 56 0.79 23.92 9.27
N LYS A 57 -0.17 24.80 8.97
CA LYS A 57 -1.57 24.62 9.37
C LYS A 57 -2.17 23.42 8.61
N PRO A 58 -3.16 22.70 9.18
CA PRO A 58 -3.67 21.44 8.62
C PRO A 58 -4.17 21.52 7.16
N GLU A 59 -4.71 22.66 6.75
CA GLU A 59 -5.29 22.87 5.42
C GLU A 59 -4.30 23.49 4.41
N ALA A 60 -3.07 23.77 4.82
CA ALA A 60 -2.09 24.42 3.96
C ALA A 60 -1.44 23.41 3.00
N ASN A 61 -1.34 23.77 1.72
CA ASN A 61 -0.61 22.98 0.74
C ASN A 61 0.90 23.14 0.95
N THR A 62 1.58 22.04 1.31
CA THR A 62 3.03 21.98 1.55
C THR A 62 3.85 22.48 0.37
N SER A 63 3.54 22.02 -0.85
CA SER A 63 4.27 22.39 -2.06
C SER A 63 4.19 23.89 -2.38
N THR A 64 3.01 24.48 -2.18
CA THR A 64 2.81 25.92 -2.44
C THR A 64 3.54 26.78 -1.41
N VAL A 65 3.56 26.35 -0.15
CA VAL A 65 4.28 27.06 0.91
C VAL A 65 5.79 26.92 0.73
N GLN A 66 6.27 25.72 0.38
CA GLN A 66 7.68 25.47 0.07
C GLN A 66 8.17 26.40 -1.03
N ALA A 67 7.48 26.45 -2.18
CA ALA A 67 7.86 27.32 -3.30
C ALA A 67 7.91 28.82 -2.92
N LYS A 68 6.98 29.27 -2.07
CA LYS A 68 6.99 30.66 -1.55
C LYS A 68 8.18 30.93 -0.64
N ILE A 69 8.53 29.98 0.22
CA ILE A 69 9.67 30.11 1.14
C ILE A 69 10.99 30.08 0.36
N GLU A 70 11.13 29.18 -0.61
CA GLU A 70 12.28 29.13 -1.52
C GLU A 70 12.45 30.46 -2.27
N GLN A 71 11.36 31.04 -2.77
CA GLN A 71 11.41 32.35 -3.44
C GLN A 71 11.82 33.49 -2.50
N MET A 72 11.45 33.44 -1.22
CA MET A 72 11.81 34.48 -0.23
C MET A 72 13.25 34.36 0.26
N LEU A 73 13.78 33.14 0.41
CA LEU A 73 15.11 32.88 0.97
C LEU A 73 16.22 32.80 -0.08
N GLY A 74 15.89 32.51 -1.34
CA GLY A 74 16.86 32.35 -2.42
C GLY A 74 17.57 30.99 -2.41
N GLU A 75 18.59 30.83 -3.26
CA GLU A 75 19.30 29.55 -3.47
C GLU A 75 20.32 29.20 -2.36
N GLU A 76 20.61 30.12 -1.43
CA GLU A 76 21.54 29.88 -0.32
C GLU A 76 20.97 28.94 0.75
N PHE A 77 19.65 28.75 0.78
CA PHE A 77 18.96 27.93 1.77
C PHE A 77 18.30 26.72 1.12
N LEU A 78 18.52 25.55 1.73
CA LEU A 78 17.85 24.32 1.33
C LEU A 78 16.52 24.20 2.08
N VAL A 79 15.41 24.40 1.36
CA VAL A 79 14.06 24.17 1.91
C VAL A 79 13.66 22.74 1.58
N GLN A 80 13.48 21.91 2.61
CA GLN A 80 13.04 20.52 2.44
C GLN A 80 11.72 20.28 3.16
N ASP A 81 10.82 19.56 2.51
CA ASP A 81 9.64 19.02 3.18
C ASP A 81 9.97 17.71 3.92
N ARG A 82 9.01 17.23 4.73
CA ARG A 82 9.17 15.99 5.49
C ARG A 82 9.41 14.77 4.58
N TYR A 83 8.83 14.75 3.39
CA TYR A 83 8.97 13.63 2.45
C TYR A 83 10.39 13.57 1.89
N GLN A 84 10.96 14.74 1.53
CA GLN A 84 12.31 14.90 1.03
C GLN A 84 13.36 14.56 2.10
N GLN A 85 13.13 14.95 3.37
CA GLN A 85 13.99 14.59 4.49
C GLN A 85 14.01 13.07 4.78
N GLN A 86 12.96 12.35 4.40
CA GLN A 86 12.79 10.91 4.63
C GLN A 86 12.68 10.12 3.32
N ALA A 87 13.32 10.63 2.25
CA ALA A 87 13.16 10.12 0.89
C ALA A 87 13.46 8.62 0.75
N ASP A 88 14.43 8.08 1.49
CA ASP A 88 14.75 6.65 1.44
C ASP A 88 13.60 5.77 1.95
N VAL A 89 12.97 6.15 3.06
CA VAL A 89 11.83 5.40 3.63
C VAL A 89 10.64 5.47 2.67
N PHE A 90 10.38 6.63 2.08
CA PHE A 90 9.31 6.79 1.09
C PHE A 90 9.57 6.01 -0.19
N ARG A 91 10.80 6.04 -0.71
CA ARG A 91 11.19 5.30 -1.90
C ARG A 91 11.07 3.80 -1.70
N ILE A 92 11.42 3.28 -0.51
CA ILE A 92 11.19 1.87 -0.16
C ILE A 92 9.69 1.54 -0.19
N MET A 93 8.84 2.38 0.41
CA MET A 93 7.38 2.15 0.39
C MET A 93 6.80 2.19 -1.03
N GLU A 94 7.29 3.06 -1.91
CA GLU A 94 6.86 3.10 -3.31
C GLU A 94 7.26 1.83 -4.08
N ILE A 95 8.50 1.37 -3.89
CA ILE A 95 9.00 0.13 -4.50
C ILE A 95 8.20 -1.07 -3.99
N GLU A 96 7.91 -1.14 -2.69
CA GLU A 96 7.10 -2.20 -2.11
C GLU A 96 5.70 -2.23 -2.73
N LYS A 97 5.03 -1.07 -2.83
CA LYS A 97 3.73 -0.95 -3.50
C LYS A 97 3.77 -1.39 -4.95
N LEU A 98 4.83 -1.03 -5.69
CA LEU A 98 5.01 -1.45 -7.07
C LEU A 98 5.13 -2.98 -7.17
N ILE A 99 5.95 -3.60 -6.32
CA ILE A 99 6.14 -5.05 -6.30
C ILE A 99 4.81 -5.76 -5.97
N SER A 100 4.08 -5.31 -4.95
CA SER A 100 2.76 -5.86 -4.62
C SER A 100 1.76 -5.72 -5.77
N TYR A 101 1.77 -4.57 -6.46
CA TYR A 101 0.92 -4.35 -7.63
C TYR A 101 1.26 -5.29 -8.80
N LEU A 102 2.54 -5.54 -9.06
CA LEU A 102 2.98 -6.49 -10.09
C LEU A 102 2.54 -7.91 -9.76
N PHE A 103 2.71 -8.36 -8.51
CA PHE A 103 2.22 -9.67 -8.07
C PHE A 103 0.71 -9.80 -8.20
N LEU A 104 -0.05 -8.80 -7.76
CA LEU A 104 -1.51 -8.79 -7.91
C LEU A 104 -1.94 -8.92 -9.37
N THR A 105 -1.30 -8.15 -10.26
CA THR A 105 -1.56 -8.19 -11.71
C THR A 105 -1.24 -9.56 -12.30
N PHE A 106 -0.12 -10.16 -11.90
CA PHE A 106 0.29 -11.49 -12.36
C PHE A 106 -0.70 -12.58 -11.91
N ILE A 107 -1.08 -12.57 -10.63
CA ILE A 107 -2.08 -13.50 -10.07
C ILE A 107 -3.41 -13.35 -10.81
N LEU A 108 -3.86 -12.11 -11.05
CA LEU A 108 -5.09 -11.84 -11.78
C LEU A 108 -5.02 -12.38 -13.22
N ALA A 109 -3.90 -12.21 -13.91
CA ALA A 109 -3.70 -12.74 -15.26
C ALA A 109 -3.79 -14.28 -15.29
N VAL A 110 -3.12 -14.96 -14.34
CA VAL A 110 -3.20 -16.43 -14.19
C VAL A 110 -4.63 -16.89 -13.92
N ALA A 111 -5.35 -16.17 -13.04
CA ALA A 111 -6.75 -16.47 -12.74
C ALA A 111 -7.65 -16.33 -13.98
N CYS A 112 -7.46 -15.30 -14.80
CA CYS A 112 -8.20 -15.10 -16.05
C CYS A 112 -7.99 -16.26 -17.02
N PHE A 113 -6.74 -16.71 -17.22
CA PHE A 113 -6.45 -17.86 -18.07
C PHE A 113 -7.08 -19.15 -17.55
N ASN A 114 -7.08 -19.34 -16.23
CA ASN A 114 -7.71 -20.50 -15.62
C ASN A 114 -9.22 -20.53 -15.85
N VAL A 115 -9.91 -19.38 -15.68
CA VAL A 115 -11.34 -19.25 -15.97
C VAL A 115 -11.64 -19.53 -17.44
N ILE A 116 -10.84 -18.98 -18.37
CA ILE A 116 -11.00 -19.24 -19.80
C ILE A 116 -10.82 -20.73 -20.10
N GLY A 117 -9.79 -21.37 -19.54
CA GLY A 117 -9.52 -22.79 -19.73
C GLY A 117 -10.63 -23.68 -19.19
N SER A 118 -11.08 -23.44 -17.96
CA SER A 118 -12.16 -24.19 -17.31
C SER A 118 -13.49 -24.05 -18.08
N LEU A 119 -13.85 -22.82 -18.49
CA LEU A 119 -15.08 -22.60 -19.26
C LEU A 119 -15.01 -23.25 -20.66
N SER A 120 -13.86 -23.16 -21.32
CA SER A 120 -13.65 -23.79 -22.63
C SER A 120 -13.78 -25.31 -22.54
N MET A 121 -13.20 -25.93 -21.50
CA MET A 121 -13.34 -27.35 -21.24
C MET A 121 -14.78 -27.73 -20.96
N LEU A 122 -15.50 -26.95 -20.15
CA LEU A 122 -16.92 -27.17 -19.86
C LEU A 122 -17.78 -27.12 -21.14
N ILE A 123 -17.51 -26.19 -22.07
CA ILE A 123 -18.20 -26.14 -23.37
C ILE A 123 -17.92 -27.39 -24.19
N LEU A 124 -16.67 -27.87 -24.21
CA LEU A 124 -16.27 -29.06 -24.96
C LEU A 124 -16.91 -30.34 -24.39
N ASP A 125 -16.92 -30.48 -23.06
CA ASP A 125 -17.55 -31.63 -22.37
C ASP A 125 -19.07 -31.66 -22.60
N LYS A 126 -19.69 -30.49 -22.80
CA LYS A 126 -21.12 -30.33 -23.05
C LYS A 126 -21.50 -30.26 -24.52
N LYS A 127 -20.59 -30.61 -25.44
CA LYS A 127 -20.82 -30.53 -26.88
C LYS A 127 -22.01 -31.39 -27.36
N ASP A 128 -22.16 -32.60 -26.84
CA ASP A 128 -23.26 -33.50 -27.25
C ASP A 128 -24.63 -32.99 -26.79
N ASP A 129 -24.69 -32.40 -25.58
CA ASP A 129 -25.88 -31.72 -25.05
C ASP A 129 -26.25 -30.51 -25.93
N VAL A 130 -25.25 -29.76 -26.40
CA VAL A 130 -25.43 -28.63 -27.33
C VAL A 130 -26.01 -29.08 -28.68
N VAL A 131 -25.52 -30.19 -29.24
CA VAL A 131 -26.06 -30.76 -30.50
C VAL A 131 -27.51 -31.20 -30.33
N THR A 132 -27.84 -31.80 -29.18
CA THR A 132 -29.22 -32.20 -28.86
C THR A 132 -30.14 -30.99 -28.77
N LEU A 133 -29.73 -29.93 -28.06
CA LEU A 133 -30.48 -28.68 -27.97
C LEU A 133 -30.69 -28.03 -29.34
N ARG A 134 -29.68 -28.05 -30.21
CA ARG A 134 -29.79 -27.52 -31.57
C ARG A 134 -30.77 -28.32 -32.42
N SER A 135 -30.79 -29.64 -32.25
CA SER A 135 -31.74 -30.53 -32.92
C SER A 135 -33.19 -30.31 -32.46
N LEU A 136 -33.38 -29.81 -31.23
CA LEU A 136 -34.67 -29.37 -30.69
C LEU A 136 -35.06 -27.93 -31.10
N GLY A 137 -34.21 -27.23 -31.88
CA GLY A 137 -34.48 -25.89 -32.40
C GLY A 137 -33.86 -24.74 -31.61
N ALA A 138 -32.92 -25.00 -30.68
CA ALA A 138 -32.19 -23.93 -30.01
C ALA A 138 -31.29 -23.15 -30.98
N ASP A 139 -31.32 -21.83 -30.90
CA ASP A 139 -30.43 -20.96 -31.67
C ASP A 139 -29.07 -20.78 -30.96
N ASP A 140 -28.06 -20.40 -31.73
CA ASP A 140 -26.69 -20.23 -31.22
C ASP A 140 -26.60 -19.16 -30.11
N LYS A 141 -27.53 -18.19 -30.11
CA LYS A 141 -27.60 -17.15 -29.07
C LYS A 141 -28.13 -17.71 -27.76
N LEU A 142 -29.10 -18.64 -27.79
CA LEU A 142 -29.59 -19.31 -26.58
C LEU A 142 -28.47 -20.12 -25.94
N ILE A 143 -27.74 -20.90 -26.74
CA ILE A 143 -26.60 -21.71 -26.27
C ILE A 143 -25.51 -20.81 -25.68
N ALA A 144 -25.12 -19.73 -26.37
CA ALA A 144 -24.15 -18.76 -25.85
C ALA A 144 -24.63 -18.08 -24.56
N ARG A 145 -25.93 -17.80 -24.42
CA ARG A 145 -26.50 -17.19 -23.22
C ARG A 145 -26.45 -18.13 -22.01
N ILE A 146 -26.63 -19.45 -22.21
CA ILE A 146 -26.50 -20.46 -21.15
C ILE A 146 -25.07 -20.45 -20.60
N PHE A 147 -24.06 -20.60 -21.45
CA PHE A 147 -22.65 -20.60 -21.02
C PHE A 147 -22.20 -19.26 -20.43
N LEU A 148 -22.70 -18.13 -20.94
CA LEU A 148 -22.47 -16.81 -20.34
C LEU A 148 -23.07 -16.72 -18.93
N PHE A 149 -24.28 -17.24 -18.73
CA PHE A 149 -24.94 -17.23 -17.43
C PHE A 149 -24.18 -18.09 -16.42
N GLU A 150 -23.74 -19.27 -16.84
CA GLU A 150 -22.98 -20.19 -16.01
C GLU A 150 -21.60 -19.62 -15.63
N GLY A 151 -20.86 -19.05 -16.59
CA GLY A 151 -19.60 -18.37 -16.31
C GLY A 151 -19.75 -17.16 -15.38
N ARG A 152 -20.84 -16.40 -15.51
CA ARG A 152 -21.18 -15.31 -14.57
C ARG A 152 -21.47 -15.83 -13.18
N LEU A 153 -22.21 -16.93 -13.06
CA LEU A 153 -22.52 -17.56 -11.77
C LEU A 153 -21.23 -17.98 -11.04
N ILE A 154 -20.31 -18.63 -11.76
CA ILE A 154 -18.99 -19.04 -11.24
C ILE A 154 -18.18 -17.82 -10.79
N THR A 155 -18.18 -16.76 -11.60
CA THR A 155 -17.44 -15.52 -11.27
C THR A 155 -18.01 -14.85 -10.01
N VAL A 156 -19.34 -14.75 -9.90
CA VAL A 156 -20.01 -14.12 -8.75
C VAL A 156 -19.79 -14.95 -7.49
N SER A 157 -19.97 -16.27 -7.54
CA SER A 157 -19.76 -17.14 -6.38
C SER A 157 -18.30 -17.10 -5.92
N GLY A 158 -17.34 -17.11 -6.85
CA GLY A 158 -15.92 -16.92 -6.56
C GLY A 158 -15.62 -15.58 -5.92
N ALA A 159 -16.16 -14.48 -6.46
CA ALA A 159 -15.96 -13.13 -5.92
C ALA A 159 -16.51 -13.00 -4.49
N VAL A 160 -17.72 -13.49 -4.24
CA VAL A 160 -18.34 -13.48 -2.90
C VAL A 160 -17.51 -14.29 -1.91
N THR A 161 -17.15 -15.53 -2.28
CA THR A 161 -16.35 -16.41 -1.41
C THR A 161 -14.97 -15.80 -1.13
N GLY A 162 -14.33 -15.22 -2.14
CA GLY A 162 -13.04 -14.54 -2.01
C GLY A 162 -13.08 -13.33 -1.08
N VAL A 163 -14.11 -12.48 -1.18
CA VAL A 163 -14.29 -11.34 -0.27
C VAL A 163 -14.52 -11.81 1.16
N VAL A 164 -15.36 -12.83 1.37
CA VAL A 164 -15.61 -13.38 2.71
C VAL A 164 -14.32 -13.93 3.33
N LEU A 165 -13.56 -14.72 2.57
CA LEU A 165 -12.28 -15.27 3.03
C LEU A 165 -11.25 -14.16 3.29
N GLY A 166 -11.14 -13.16 2.42
CA GLY A 166 -10.23 -12.04 2.59
C GLY A 166 -10.55 -11.22 3.85
N LEU A 167 -11.82 -10.90 4.07
CA LEU A 167 -12.27 -10.21 5.29
C LEU A 167 -12.00 -11.03 6.55
N LEU A 168 -12.21 -12.34 6.50
CA LEU A 168 -11.92 -13.25 7.60
C LEU A 168 -10.41 -13.26 7.93
N LEU A 169 -9.55 -13.30 6.92
CA LEU A 169 -8.09 -13.19 7.11
C LEU A 169 -7.70 -11.84 7.72
N CYS A 170 -8.26 -10.72 7.23
CA CYS A 170 -8.01 -9.41 7.81
C CYS A 170 -8.47 -9.33 9.27
N PHE A 171 -9.64 -9.91 9.58
CA PHE A 171 -10.17 -9.95 10.94
C PHE A 171 -9.25 -10.77 11.87
N ILE A 172 -8.77 -11.93 11.43
CA ILE A 172 -7.83 -12.75 12.19
C ILE A 172 -6.52 -11.97 12.43
N GLN A 173 -5.99 -11.28 11.42
CA GLN A 173 -4.78 -10.46 11.57
C GLN A 173 -5.00 -9.32 12.57
N GLN A 174 -6.15 -8.65 12.56
CA GLN A 174 -6.47 -7.60 13.53
C GLN A 174 -6.62 -8.13 14.97
N LYS A 175 -7.18 -9.33 15.13
CA LYS A 175 -7.45 -9.94 16.45
C LYS A 175 -6.23 -10.60 17.06
N PHE A 176 -5.42 -11.28 16.26
CA PHE A 176 -4.33 -12.15 16.71
C PHE A 176 -2.94 -11.62 16.35
N GLY A 177 -2.82 -10.65 15.45
CA GLY A 177 -1.53 -10.06 15.09
C GLY A 177 -0.53 -11.08 14.55
N LEU A 178 -0.98 -12.07 13.77
CA LEU A 178 -0.16 -13.22 13.31
C LEU A 178 1.13 -12.78 12.61
N ILE A 179 1.07 -11.69 11.85
CA ILE A 179 2.23 -11.10 11.18
C ILE A 179 2.72 -9.91 12.02
N SER A 180 3.78 -10.14 12.79
CA SER A 180 4.48 -9.14 13.59
C SER A 180 5.47 -8.33 12.74
N LEU A 181 5.59 -7.04 13.03
CA LEU A 181 6.66 -6.18 12.51
C LEU A 181 7.94 -6.43 13.33
N GLY A 182 8.56 -7.59 13.08
CA GLY A 182 9.88 -7.96 13.63
C GLY A 182 9.83 -8.84 14.87
N GLU A 183 10.81 -9.73 14.97
CA GLU A 183 11.12 -10.50 16.17
C GLU A 183 11.90 -9.60 17.14
N GLY A 184 11.21 -8.86 18.01
CA GLY A 184 11.90 -8.05 19.00
C GLY A 184 10.96 -7.13 19.76
N THR A 185 10.61 -7.54 20.97
CA THR A 185 9.99 -6.67 21.99
C THR A 185 10.74 -5.34 22.08
N GLY A 186 10.17 -4.26 21.54
CA GLY A 186 10.66 -2.88 21.72
C GLY A 186 11.22 -2.15 20.48
N ALA A 187 11.19 -2.73 19.27
CA ALA A 187 11.68 -2.02 18.07
C ALA A 187 10.62 -1.14 17.38
N PHE A 188 9.33 -1.43 17.57
CA PHE A 188 8.21 -0.68 16.97
C PHE A 188 7.06 -0.52 17.98
N VAL A 189 6.33 0.61 17.91
CA VAL A 189 5.14 0.92 18.74
C VAL A 189 3.96 -0.02 18.47
N VAL A 190 3.97 -0.73 17.34
CA VAL A 190 2.89 -1.62 16.91
C VAL A 190 3.47 -3.01 16.68
N ASP A 191 3.14 -3.95 17.57
CA ASP A 191 3.62 -5.33 17.54
C ASP A 191 3.08 -6.14 16.34
N ALA A 192 2.07 -5.65 15.63
CA ALA A 192 1.48 -6.32 14.47
C ALA A 192 1.37 -5.36 13.27
N TYR A 193 1.52 -5.88 12.05
CA TYR A 193 1.32 -5.06 10.85
C TYR A 193 -0.11 -4.49 10.85
N PRO A 194 -0.28 -3.15 10.88
CA PRO A 194 -1.60 -2.54 11.05
C PRO A 194 -2.43 -2.72 9.78
N VAL A 195 -3.50 -3.51 9.87
CA VAL A 195 -4.44 -3.71 8.76
C VAL A 195 -5.68 -2.85 8.97
N SER A 196 -5.90 -1.90 8.06
CA SER A 196 -7.10 -1.06 8.01
C SER A 196 -7.96 -1.49 6.82
N VAL A 197 -9.12 -2.08 7.10
CA VAL A 197 -10.09 -2.46 6.06
C VAL A 197 -11.05 -1.31 5.83
N HIS A 198 -10.99 -0.67 4.66
CA HIS A 198 -11.99 0.30 4.24
C HIS A 198 -13.05 -0.38 3.36
N ALA A 199 -14.33 -0.15 3.66
CA ALA A 199 -15.43 -0.71 2.88
C ALA A 199 -15.38 -0.30 1.39
N TRP A 200 -14.86 0.90 1.11
CA TRP A 200 -14.68 1.38 -0.25
C TRP A 200 -13.68 0.55 -1.06
N ASP A 201 -12.56 0.15 -0.45
CA ASP A 201 -11.54 -0.67 -1.10
C ASP A 201 -12.10 -2.06 -1.43
N VAL A 202 -12.88 -2.64 -0.51
CA VAL A 202 -13.56 -3.93 -0.72
C VAL A 202 -14.56 -3.84 -1.87
N ALA A 203 -15.35 -2.76 -1.93
CA ALA A 203 -16.31 -2.55 -3.01
C ALA A 203 -15.61 -2.39 -4.38
N LEU A 204 -14.51 -1.62 -4.43
CA LEU A 204 -13.71 -1.47 -5.64
C LEU A 204 -13.15 -2.81 -6.12
N ILE A 205 -12.54 -3.60 -5.22
CA ILE A 205 -12.01 -4.93 -5.56
C ILE A 205 -13.11 -5.83 -6.10
N PHE A 206 -14.27 -5.88 -5.45
CA PHE A 206 -15.40 -6.70 -5.88
C PHE A 206 -15.86 -6.32 -7.30
N ILE A 207 -16.00 -5.02 -7.59
CA ILE A 207 -16.39 -4.52 -8.92
C ILE A 207 -15.32 -4.85 -9.96
N THR A 208 -14.03 -4.68 -9.64
CA THR A 208 -12.92 -4.99 -10.56
C THR A 208 -12.91 -6.48 -10.91
N VAL A 209 -13.04 -7.37 -9.92
CA VAL A 209 -13.07 -8.83 -10.14
C VAL A 209 -14.26 -9.24 -10.98
N LEU A 210 -15.46 -8.71 -10.71
CA LEU A 210 -16.63 -8.98 -11.53
C LEU A 210 -16.45 -8.51 -12.98
N THR A 211 -15.91 -7.31 -13.17
CA THR A 211 -15.69 -6.73 -14.51
C THR A 211 -14.70 -7.57 -15.29
N VAL A 212 -13.55 -7.89 -14.70
CA VAL A 212 -12.51 -8.69 -15.34
C VAL A 212 -13.02 -10.12 -15.59
N GLY A 213 -13.65 -10.76 -14.61
CA GLY A 213 -14.19 -12.11 -14.77
C GLY A 213 -15.27 -12.20 -15.85
N PHE A 214 -16.18 -11.22 -15.92
CA PHE A 214 -17.20 -11.18 -16.97
C PHE A 214 -16.58 -10.97 -18.36
N LEU A 215 -15.54 -10.14 -18.48
CA LEU A 215 -14.79 -9.98 -19.73
C LEU A 215 -14.06 -11.27 -20.13
N SER A 216 -13.45 -11.96 -19.16
CA SER A 216 -12.76 -13.24 -19.37
C SER A 216 -13.71 -14.35 -19.82
N VAL A 217 -14.95 -14.38 -19.33
CA VAL A 217 -15.99 -15.34 -19.77
C VAL A 217 -16.53 -14.97 -21.17
N TRP A 218 -16.66 -13.69 -21.47
CA TRP A 218 -17.24 -13.24 -22.73
C TRP A 218 -16.38 -13.57 -23.95
N TYR A 219 -15.05 -13.47 -23.83
CA TYR A 219 -14.12 -13.78 -24.91
C TYR A 219 -14.24 -15.22 -25.46
N PRO A 220 -14.09 -16.29 -24.64
CA PRO A 220 -14.20 -17.67 -25.11
C PRO A 220 -15.61 -17.99 -25.60
N VAL A 221 -16.68 -17.54 -24.94
CA VAL A 221 -18.04 -17.83 -25.42
C VAL A 221 -18.25 -17.24 -26.82
N ARG A 222 -17.81 -16.01 -27.07
CA ARG A 222 -17.96 -15.38 -28.40
C ARG A 222 -17.07 -16.03 -29.46
N TYR A 223 -15.89 -16.51 -29.08
CA TYR A 223 -14.95 -17.17 -29.98
C TYR A 223 -15.37 -18.61 -30.31
N LEU A 224 -15.71 -19.42 -29.30
CA LEU A 224 -16.13 -20.82 -29.44
C LEU A 224 -17.53 -20.93 -30.04
N SER A 225 -18.47 -20.04 -29.68
CA SER A 225 -19.80 -19.97 -30.33
C SER A 225 -19.71 -19.67 -31.82
N LYS A 226 -18.61 -19.11 -32.34
CA LYS A 226 -18.44 -18.91 -33.79
C LYS A 226 -17.72 -20.05 -34.51
N ARG A 227 -17.06 -20.95 -33.77
CA ARG A 227 -16.14 -21.95 -34.32
C ARG A 227 -16.59 -23.39 -34.10
N LEU A 228 -17.41 -23.64 -33.07
CA LEU A 228 -18.02 -24.94 -32.76
C LEU A 228 -19.50 -25.03 -33.16
N LEU A 229 -20.18 -23.90 -33.37
CA LEU A 229 -21.54 -23.81 -33.94
C LEU A 229 -21.48 -23.51 -35.43
#